data_AF-A0A2K9PUA3-F1
#
_entry.id   AF-A0A2K9PUA3-F1
#
_cell.length_a   1.000
_cell.length_b   1.000
_cell.length_c   1.000
_cell.angle_alpha   90.00
_cell.angle_beta   90.00
_cell.angle_gamma   90.00
#
_symmetry.space_group_name_H-M   'P 1'
#
loop_
_entity.id
_entity.type
_entity.pdbx_description
1 polymer ?
#
loop_
_entity_poly.entity_id
_entity_poly.type
_entity_poly.pdbx_seq_one_letter_code
_entity_poly.pdbx_strand_id
1 'polypeptide(L)' 'MINGFILLILSIYIWFGTLKQPAEQSSSGFIFIWKKIFGVKGYVITAKIIAVLVLLAALSEFYKHFGLN' A
#
# COMPACT_ATOMS: atom_id res chain seq x y z
N MET A 1 18.04 2.54 -6.60
CA MET A 1 17.47 3.88 -6.94
C MET A 1 16.09 3.79 -7.57
N ILE A 2 15.94 3.25 -8.79
CA ILE A 2 14.64 3.19 -9.48
C ILE A 2 13.62 2.36 -8.67
N ASN A 3 14.07 1.26 -8.06
CA ASN A 3 13.22 0.38 -7.25
C ASN A 3 12.67 1.06 -5.98
N GLY A 4 13.52 1.73 -5.19
CA GLY A 4 13.08 2.53 -4.03
C GLY A 4 12.11 3.67 -4.36
N PHE A 5 12.34 4.40 -5.46
CA PHE A 5 11.40 5.43 -5.93
C PHE A 5 10.05 4.86 -6.39
N ILE A 6 10.06 3.73 -7.10
CA ILE A 6 8.84 3.03 -7.51
C ILE A 6 8.04 2.60 -6.27
N LEU A 7 8.69 2.02 -5.26
CA LEU A 7 8.04 1.63 -4.01
C LEU A 7 7.46 2.84 -3.27
N LEU A 8 8.17 3.98 -3.26
CA LEU A 8 7.68 5.20 -2.63
C LEU A 8 6.41 5.72 -3.31
N ILE A 9 6.40 5.82 -4.64
CA ILE A 9 5.23 6.22 -5.44
C ILE A 9 4.07 5.24 -5.21
N LEU A 10 4.36 3.94 -5.19
CA LEU A 10 3.35 2.89 -4.94
C LEU A 10 2.75 3.02 -3.54
N SER A 11 3.55 3.30 -2.51
CA SER A 11 3.07 3.48 -1.13
C SER A 11 2.09 4.67 -1.01
N ILE A 12 2.43 5.80 -1.65
CA ILE A 12 1.60 7.00 -1.70
C ILE A 12 0.31 6.70 -2.46
N TYR A 13 0.41 6.02 -3.60
CA TYR A 13 -0.75 5.63 -4.39
C TYR A 13 -1.69 4.70 -3.61
N ILE A 14 -1.16 3.70 -2.90
CA ILE A 14 -1.97 2.80 -2.08
C ILE A 14 -2.61 3.57 -0.91
N TRP A 15 -1.86 4.43 -0.22
CA TRP A 15 -2.34 5.20 0.93
C TRP A 15 -3.46 6.18 0.58
N PHE A 16 -3.30 6.96 -0.50
CA PHE A 16 -4.29 7.96 -0.91
C PHE A 16 -5.35 7.39 -1.86
N GLY A 17 -5.02 6.40 -2.68
CA GLY A 17 -5.96 5.72 -3.58
C GLY A 17 -7.03 4.93 -2.84
N THR A 18 -6.66 4.28 -1.73
CA THR A 18 -7.62 3.56 -0.87
C THR A 18 -8.56 4.48 -0.09
N LEU A 19 -8.18 5.74 0.16
CA LEU A 19 -9.06 6.74 0.75
C LEU A 19 -10.12 7.26 -0.22
N LYS A 20 -9.84 7.27 -1.52
CA LYS A 20 -10.74 7.82 -2.56
C LYS A 20 -11.80 6.83 -3.06
N GLN A 21 -11.58 5.52 -2.92
CA GLN A 21 -12.54 4.50 -3.37
C GLN A 21 -12.77 3.39 -2.32
N PRO A 22 -13.42 3.69 -1.19
CA PRO A 22 -14.09 2.66 -0.41
C PRO A 22 -15.39 2.17 -1.07
N ALA A 23 -15.69 2.57 -2.32
CA ALA A 23 -16.88 2.15 -3.04
C ALA A 23 -16.94 0.62 -3.19
N GLU A 24 -18.13 0.06 -2.99
CA GLU A 24 -18.43 -1.37 -3.02
C GLU A 24 -18.17 -2.02 -4.41
N GLN A 25 -18.04 -1.20 -5.46
CA GLN A 25 -17.76 -1.63 -6.85
C GLN A 25 -16.27 -1.74 -7.18
N SER A 26 -15.46 -2.32 -6.31
CA SER A 26 -14.08 -2.66 -6.71
C SER A 26 -14.08 -3.98 -7.49
N SER A 27 -13.66 -3.93 -8.75
CA SER A 27 -13.81 -4.98 -9.78
C SER A 27 -12.89 -6.19 -9.64
N SER A 28 -11.94 -6.18 -8.70
CA SER A 28 -11.04 -7.31 -8.48
C SER A 28 -11.60 -8.26 -7.41
N GLY A 29 -11.84 -9.53 -7.78
CA GLY A 29 -12.45 -10.55 -6.91
C GLY A 29 -11.78 -10.73 -5.54
N PHE A 30 -10.48 -10.48 -5.44
CA PHE A 30 -9.76 -10.48 -4.15
C PHE A 30 -10.25 -9.37 -3.21
N ILE A 31 -10.41 -8.14 -3.69
CA ILE A 31 -10.91 -7.01 -2.88
C ILE A 31 -12.34 -7.27 -2.45
N PHE A 32 -13.16 -7.87 -3.32
CA PHE A 32 -14.54 -8.23 -2.99
C PHE A 32 -14.62 -9.28 -1.88
N ILE A 33 -13.85 -10.38 -1.98
CA ILE A 33 -13.79 -11.42 -0.96
C ILE A 33 -13.27 -10.86 0.36
N TRP A 34 -12.21 -10.06 0.33
CA TRP A 34 -11.62 -9.47 1.53
C TRP A 34 -12.57 -8.49 2.23
N LYS A 35 -13.25 -7.64 1.45
CA LYS A 35 -14.31 -6.76 1.96
C LYS A 35 -15.51 -7.55 2.50
N LYS A 36 -15.85 -8.71 1.93
CA LYS A 36 -16.94 -9.57 2.43
C LYS A 36 -16.62 -10.20 3.78
N ILE A 37 -15.36 -10.58 4.03
CA ILE A 37 -14.93 -11.22 5.29
C ILE A 37 -14.68 -10.17 6.40
N PHE A 38 -13.96 -9.09 6.07
CA PHE A 38 -13.47 -8.11 7.06
C PHE A 38 -14.19 -6.75 7.00
N GLY A 39 -15.15 -6.58 6.08
CA GLY A 39 -15.79 -5.30 5.82
C GLY A 39 -14.89 -4.31 5.08
N VAL A 40 -15.49 -3.20 4.63
CA VAL A 40 -14.76 -2.10 3.97
C VAL A 40 -13.71 -1.49 4.90
N LYS A 41 -14.01 -1.36 6.20
CA LYS A 41 -13.08 -0.83 7.20
C LYS A 41 -11.84 -1.73 7.37
N GLY A 42 -12.03 -3.05 7.43
CA GLY A 42 -10.93 -4.01 7.53
C GLY A 42 -10.03 -3.95 6.30
N TYR A 43 -10.61 -3.90 5.11
CA TYR A 43 -9.86 -3.71 3.87
C TYR A 43 -9.02 -2.42 3.86
N VAL A 44 -9.61 -1.28 4.27
CA VAL A 44 -8.90 0.01 4.34
C VAL A 44 -7.73 -0.06 5.34
N ILE A 45 -7.91 -0.71 6.49
CA ILE A 45 -6.84 -0.89 7.49
C ILE A 45 -5.71 -1.77 6.90
N THR A 46 -6.04 -2.90 6.29
CA THR A 46 -5.05 -3.78 5.65
C THR A 46 -4.28 -3.06 4.55
N ALA A 47 -4.97 -2.27 3.72
CA ALA A 47 -4.32 -1.49 2.66
C ALA A 47 -3.37 -0.43 3.22
N LYS A 48 -3.73 0.23 4.33
CA LYS A 48 -2.84 1.17 5.03
C LYS A 48 -1.63 0.47 5.63
N ILE A 49 -1.80 -0.71 6.21
CA ILE A 49 -0.67 -1.52 6.73
C ILE A 49 0.29 -1.87 5.59
N ILE A 50 -0.23 -2.32 4.45
CA ILE A 50 0.58 -2.63 3.26
C ILE A 50 1.32 -1.39 2.76
N ALA A 51 0.66 -0.23 2.68
CA ALA A 51 1.30 1.01 2.29
C ALA A 51 2.47 1.39 3.22
N VAL A 52 2.33 1.20 4.54
CA VAL A 52 3.41 1.43 5.51
C VAL A 52 4.58 0.46 5.30
N LEU A 53 4.29 -0.83 5.06
CA LEU A 53 5.34 -1.82 4.77
C LEU A 53 6.10 -1.49 3.47
N VAL A 54 5.39 -1.07 2.44
CA VAL A 54 6.00 -0.64 1.16
C VAL A 54 6.83 0.63 1.36
N LEU A 55 6.38 1.57 2.19
CA LEU A 55 7.15 2.76 2.54
C LEU A 55 8.43 2.39 3.31
N LEU A 56 8.36 1.48 4.27
CA LEU A 56 9.52 0.99 5.00
C LEU A 56 10.52 0.27 4.08
N ALA A 57 10.01 -0.52 3.10
CA ALA A 57 10.85 -1.15 2.09
C ALA A 57 11.52 -0.11 1.17
N ALA A 58 10.80 0.94 0.77
CA ALA A 58 11.36 2.07 0.01
C ALA A 58 12.47 2.76 0.81
N LEU A 59 12.22 3.07 2.09
CA LEU A 59 13.19 3.68 2.98
C LEU A 59 14.41 2.78 3.20
N SER A 60 14.24 1.46 3.32
CA SER A 60 15.36 0.50 3.42
C SER A 60 16.23 0.49 2.15
N GLU A 61 15.62 0.57 0.96
CA GLU A 61 16.34 0.75 -0.31
C GLU A 61 17.14 2.06 -0.33
N PHE A 62 16.56 3.16 0.15
CA PHE A 62 17.29 4.42 0.29
C PHE A 62 18.42 4.32 1.32
N TYR A 63 18.18 3.69 2.46
CA TYR A 63 19.17 3.54 3.54
C TYR A 63 20.39 2.73 3.10
N LYS A 64 20.16 1.60 2.42
CA LYS A 64 21.22 0.80 1.78
C LYS A 64 21.99 1.59 0.73
N HIS A 65 21.30 2.49 0.03
CA HIS A 65 21.90 3.27 -1.05
C HIS A 65 22.74 4.44 -0.54
N PHE A 66 22.34 5.09 0.55
CA PHE A 66 23.10 6.19 1.17
C PHE A 66 24.24 5.72 2.10
N GLY A 67 24.52 4.41 2.14
CA GLY A 67 25.72 3.88 2.79
C GLY A 67 25.73 4.05 4.31
N LEU A 68 24.57 4.12 4.96
CA LEU A 68 24.48 3.95 6.42
C LEU A 68 24.59 2.44 6.74
N ASN A 69 25.77 1.87 6.49
CA ASN A 69 26.23 0.59 7.01
C ASN A 69 27.44 0.83 7.91
#